data_AF-A0AB74QGJ6-F1
#
_entry.id   AF-A0AB74QGJ6-F1
#
_cell.length_a   1.000
_cell.length_b   1.000
_cell.length_c   1.000
_cell.angle_alpha   90.00
_cell.angle_beta   90.00
_cell.angle_gamma   90.00
#
_symmetry.space_group_name_H-M   'P 1'
#
loop_
_entity.id
_entity.type
_entity.pdbx_description
1 polymer ?
#
loop_
_entity_poly.entity_id
_entity_poly.type
_entity_poly.pdbx_seq_one_letter_code
_entity_poly.pdbx_strand_id
1 'polypeptide(L)'
;MNRANRIICDQTGKILLQTGEATGDILEHDIITQLHCIDVPYGSIDYEKYRIIGINIETKEPISEEMPVYVNEEEKRIQELENQLLIAENEKVGGIL
;
A
#
# COMPACT_ATOMS: atom_id res chain seq x y z
N MET A 1 11.92 -13.22 13.44
CA MET A 1 13.12 -12.43 13.07
C MET A 1 12.63 -11.21 12.32
N ASN A 2 13.03 -10.02 12.75
CA ASN A 2 12.66 -8.76 12.07
C ASN A 2 13.74 -8.42 11.04
N ARG A 3 13.33 -8.04 9.82
CA ARG A 3 14.23 -7.76 8.70
C ARG A 3 13.87 -6.42 8.07
N ALA A 4 14.86 -5.54 7.93
CA ALA A 4 14.72 -4.28 7.20
C ALA A 4 14.42 -4.53 5.71
N ASN A 5 13.77 -3.57 5.06
CA ASN A 5 13.44 -3.67 3.64
C ASN A 5 14.56 -3.01 2.81
N ARG A 6 15.15 -3.77 1.87
CA ARG A 6 16.16 -3.25 0.95
C ARG A 6 15.53 -3.08 -0.43
N ILE A 7 15.61 -1.86 -0.95
CA ILE A 7 14.98 -1.45 -2.21
C ILE A 7 16.07 -1.11 -3.22
N ILE A 8 15.90 -1.62 -4.44
CA ILE A 8 16.74 -1.28 -5.60
C ILE A 8 15.90 -0.44 -6.55
N CYS A 9 16.41 0.73 -6.91
CA CYS A 9 15.74 1.65 -7.84
C CYS A 9 16.72 2.29 -8.82
N ASP A 10 16.19 2.79 -9.93
CA ASP A 10 16.95 3.51 -10.96
C ASP A 10 17.18 5.00 -10.61
N GLN A 11 17.80 5.74 -11.52
CA GLN A 11 18.07 7.18 -11.38
C GLN A 11 16.83 8.07 -11.19
N THR A 12 15.62 7.57 -11.49
CA THR A 12 14.36 8.30 -11.31
C THR A 12 13.66 7.94 -10.01
N GLY A 13 14.15 6.91 -9.30
CA GLY A 13 13.49 6.38 -8.11
C GLY A 13 12.49 5.28 -8.39
N LYS A 14 12.36 4.84 -9.65
CA LYS A 14 11.52 3.72 -10.03
C LYS A 14 12.11 2.43 -9.47
N ILE A 15 11.31 1.72 -8.68
CA ILE A 15 11.70 0.43 -8.11
C ILE A 15 11.83 -0.57 -9.25
N LEU A 16 12.95 -1.27 -9.29
CA LEU A 16 13.19 -2.28 -10.30
C LEU A 16 12.53 -3.59 -9.86
N LEU A 17 11.49 -3.97 -10.60
CA LEU A 17 10.73 -5.19 -10.38
C LEU A 17 10.45 -5.83 -11.75
N GLN A 18 10.72 -7.13 -11.88
CA GLN A 18 10.31 -7.92 -13.04
C GLN A 18 9.23 -8.90 -12.59
N THR A 19 8.01 -8.73 -13.12
CA THR A 19 6.89 -9.66 -12.91
C THR A 19 6.36 -10.10 -14.26
N GLY A 20 6.92 -11.19 -14.79
CA GLY A 20 6.44 -11.83 -16.01
C GLY A 20 6.77 -11.07 -17.31
N GLU A 21 6.08 -11.47 -18.38
CA GLU A 21 6.16 -10.89 -19.71
C GLU A 21 4.87 -10.13 -20.01
N ALA A 22 4.97 -8.98 -20.67
CA ALA A 22 3.80 -8.21 -21.07
C ALA A 22 3.07 -8.90 -22.23
N THR A 23 1.77 -9.11 -22.09
CA THR A 23 0.89 -9.52 -23.20
C THR A 23 0.24 -8.29 -23.81
N GLY A 24 0.52 -7.97 -25.07
CA GLY A 24 0.01 -6.77 -25.76
C GLY A 24 1.12 -6.03 -26.51
N ASP A 25 0.97 -4.72 -26.67
CA ASP A 25 2.00 -3.88 -27.28
C ASP A 25 3.28 -3.87 -26.43
N ILE A 26 4.42 -4.10 -27.08
CA ILE A 26 5.73 -4.10 -26.43
C ILE A 26 6.16 -2.64 -26.25
N LEU A 27 6.20 -2.18 -25.00
CA LEU A 27 6.78 -0.89 -24.65
C LEU A 27 8.30 -1.04 -24.48
N GLU A 28 9.05 -0.02 -24.89
CA GLU A 28 10.49 0.02 -24.65
C GLU A 28 10.79 0.15 -23.15
N HIS A 29 11.88 -0.49 -22.72
CA HIS A 29 12.37 -0.33 -21.36
C HIS A 29 13.01 1.04 -21.18
N ASP A 30 12.80 1.64 -20.01
CA ASP A 30 13.54 2.84 -19.61
C ASP A 30 15.04 2.55 -19.59
N ILE A 31 15.84 3.49 -20.08
CA ILE A 31 17.30 3.39 -20.02
C ILE A 31 17.74 3.63 -18.57
N ILE A 32 18.35 2.62 -17.96
CA ILE A 32 18.92 2.72 -16.62
C ILE A 32 20.36 3.22 -16.73
N THR A 33 20.64 4.40 -16.15
CA THR A 33 21.98 4.99 -16.11
C THR A 33 22.64 4.82 -14.75
N GLN A 34 21.86 4.67 -13.67
CA GLN A 34 22.35 4.48 -12.31
C GLN A 34 21.45 3.53 -11.53
N LEU A 35 22.03 2.88 -10.53
CA LEU A 35 21.32 2.03 -9.57
C LEU A 35 21.58 2.54 -8.15
N HIS A 36 20.52 2.58 -7.36
CA HIS A 36 20.57 2.90 -5.95
C HIS A 36 20.11 1.69 -5.12
N CYS A 37 20.72 1.54 -3.95
CA CYS A 37 20.39 0.52 -2.98
C CYS A 37 20.06 1.21 -1.65
N ILE A 38 18.80 1.19 -1.25
CA ILE A 38 18.27 1.94 -0.11
C ILE A 38 17.73 0.96 0.92
N ASP A 39 18.21 1.09 2.16
CA ASP A 39 17.75 0.30 3.29
C ASP A 39 16.70 1.10 4.08
N VAL A 40 15.47 0.62 4.07
CA VAL A 40 14.35 1.13 4.85
C VAL A 40 14.30 0.38 6.18
N PRO A 41 14.41 1.08 7.33
CA PRO A 41 14.40 0.44 8.65
C PRO A 41 13.16 -0.42 8.89
N TYR A 42 13.32 -1.51 9.65
CA TYR A 42 12.17 -2.31 10.06
C TYR A 42 11.21 -1.48 10.92
N GLY A 43 9.91 -1.52 10.61
CA GLY A 43 8.87 -0.81 11.34
C GLY A 43 8.72 0.67 11.00
N SER A 44 9.44 1.19 10.00
CA SER A 44 9.28 2.59 9.56
C SER A 44 8.08 2.82 8.64
N ILE A 45 7.48 1.75 8.10
CA ILE A 45 6.29 1.79 7.24
C ILE A 45 5.25 0.83 7.82
N ASP A 46 4.02 1.30 7.95
CA ASP A 46 2.85 0.48 8.23
C ASP A 46 2.40 -0.18 6.93
N TYR A 47 2.91 -1.38 6.66
CA TYR A 47 2.60 -2.14 5.44
C TYR A 47 1.19 -2.75 5.43
N GLU A 48 0.40 -2.61 6.51
CA GLU A 48 -1.03 -2.95 6.48
C GLU A 48 -1.84 -1.87 5.76
N LYS A 49 -1.34 -0.63 5.77
CA LYS A 49 -2.02 0.54 5.19
C LYS A 49 -1.32 1.14 4.00
N TYR A 50 -0.01 0.98 3.88
CA TYR A 50 0.79 1.67 2.87
C TYR A 50 1.66 0.70 2.08
N ARG A 51 1.85 1.01 0.79
CA ARG A 51 2.86 0.34 -0.04
C ARG A 51 3.84 1.37 -0.59
N ILE A 52 5.10 0.98 -0.69
CA ILE A 52 6.14 1.81 -1.31
C ILE A 52 6.02 1.66 -2.83
N ILE A 53 5.94 2.78 -3.54
CA ILE A 53 5.83 2.84 -5.00
C ILE A 53 7.10 3.36 -5.68
N GLY A 54 7.98 4.00 -4.92
CA GLY A 54 9.19 4.62 -5.44
C GLY A 54 10.10 5.10 -4.32
N ILE A 55 11.24 5.68 -4.71
CA ILE A 55 12.19 6.33 -3.81
C ILE A 55 12.40 7.77 -4.29
N ASN A 56 12.37 8.74 -3.39
CA ASN A 56 12.87 10.08 -3.69
C ASN A 56 14.40 10.02 -3.81
N ILE A 57 14.95 10.27 -5.00
CA ILE A 57 16.39 10.14 -5.26
C ILE A 57 17.22 11.22 -4.55
N GLU A 58 16.64 12.38 -4.25
CA GLU A 58 17.33 13.45 -3.53
C GLU A 58 17.42 13.15 -2.04
N THR A 59 16.30 12.79 -1.41
CA THR A 59 16.25 12.56 0.05
C THR A 59 16.59 11.13 0.46
N LYS A 60 16.54 10.19 -0.49
CA LYS A 60 16.63 8.73 -0.27
C LYS A 60 15.50 8.15 0.57
N GLU A 61 14.39 8.87 0.69
CA GLU A 61 13.22 8.41 1.43
C GLU A 61 12.23 7.66 0.52
N PRO A 62 11.54 6.64 1.04
CA PRO A 62 10.51 5.92 0.29
C PRO A 62 9.28 6.80 0.05
N ILE A 63 8.76 6.74 -1.16
CA ILE A 63 7.46 7.32 -1.53
C ILE A 63 6.42 6.21 -1.35
N SER A 64 5.45 6.43 -0.47
CA SER A 64 4.40 5.47 -0.16
C SER A 64 3.03 6.01 -0.53
N GLU A 65 2.14 5.10 -0.95
CA GLU A 65 0.71 5.39 -1.12
C GLU A 65 -0.13 4.49 -0.22
N GLU A 66 -1.30 4.99 0.16
CA GLU A 66 -2.27 4.23 0.93
C GLU A 66 -2.86 3.11 0.07
N MET A 67 -2.85 1.89 0.61
CA MET A 67 -3.44 0.74 -0.04
C MET A 67 -4.96 0.86 0.02
N PRO A 68 -5.66 0.79 -1.14
CA PRO A 68 -7.10 0.79 -1.14
C PRO A 68 -7.62 -0.46 -0.42
N VAL A 69 -8.43 -0.25 0.63
CA VAL A 69 -9.17 -1.33 1.28
C VAL A 69 -10.37 -1.66 0.40
N TYR A 70 -10.26 -2.73 -0.37
CA TYR A 70 -11.39 -3.27 -1.13
C TYR A 70 -12.23 -4.13 -0.19
N VAL A 71 -13.17 -3.49 0.50
CA VAL A 71 -14.24 -4.20 1.20
C VAL A 71 -15.11 -4.87 0.14
N ASN A 72 -15.27 -6.18 0.21
CA ASN A 72 -16.13 -6.87 -0.74
C ASN A 72 -17.60 -6.44 -0.52
N GLU A 73 -18.47 -6.57 -1.53
CA GLU A 73 -19.87 -6.11 -1.40
C GLU A 73 -20.63 -6.78 -0.25
N GLU A 74 -20.29 -8.03 0.07
CA GLU A 74 -20.89 -8.81 1.15
C GLU A 74 -20.48 -8.29 2.54
N GLU A 75 -19.19 -7.98 2.75
CA GLU A 75 -18.65 -7.34 3.95
C GLU A 75 -19.25 -5.95 4.15
N LYS A 76 -19.42 -5.20 3.06
CA LYS A 76 -20.08 -3.89 3.10
C LYS A 76 -21.54 -4.02 3.52
N ARG A 77 -22.22 -5.07 3.05
CA ARG A 77 -23.60 -5.40 3.44
C ARG A 77 -23.69 -5.83 4.90
N ILE A 78 -22.76 -6.64 5.38
CA ILE A 78 -22.68 -7.07 6.79
C ILE A 78 -22.48 -5.84 7.69
N GLN A 79 -21.54 -4.96 7.35
CA GLN A 79 -21.26 -3.75 8.12
C GLN A 79 -22.47 -2.80 8.20
N GLU A 80 -23.24 -2.69 7.12
CA GLU A 80 -24.49 -1.93 7.12
C GLU A 80 -25.54 -2.54 8.05
N LEU A 81 -25.69 -3.87 8.03
CA LEU A 81 -26.60 -4.59 8.92
C LEU A 81 -26.18 -4.48 10.40
N GLU A 82 -24.89 -4.58 10.70
CA GLU A 82 -24.35 -4.39 12.05
C GLU A 82 -24.60 -2.97 12.57
N ASN A 83 -24.40 -1.95 11.74
CA ASN A 83 -24.71 -0.56 12.11
C ASN A 83 -26.21 -0.34 12.37
N GLN A 84 -27.09 -0.94 11.55
CA GLN A 84 -28.54 -0.87 11.78
C GLN A 84 -28.94 -1.54 13.10
N LEU A 85 -28.36 -2.70 13.41
CA LEU A 85 -28.58 -3.37 14.70
C LEU A 85 -28.10 -2.53 15.87
N LEU A 86 -26.91 -1.93 15.77
CA LEU A 86 -26.36 -1.06 16.82
C LEU A 86 -27.22 0.18 17.08
N ILE A 87 -27.73 0.83 16.02
CA ILE A 87 -28.65 1.97 16.14
C ILE A 87 -29.95 1.51 16.81
N ALA A 88 -30.53 0.40 16.36
CA ALA A 88 -31.78 -0.13 16.92
C ALA A 88 -31.63 -0.56 18.39
N GLU A 89 -30.48 -1.13 18.77
CA GLU A 89 -30.14 -1.46 20.15
C GLU A 89 -30.05 -0.18 21.00
N ASN A 90 -29.32 0.84 20.54
CA ASN A 90 -29.20 2.13 21.23
C ASN A 90 -30.55 2.84 21.40
N GLU A 91 -31.44 2.76 20.41
CA GLU A 91 -32.80 3.30 20.49
C GLU A 91 -33.67 2.52 21.48
N LYS A 92 -33.56 1.20 21.53
CA LYS A 92 -34.33 0.34 22.46
C LYS A 92 -33.86 0.47 23.91
N VAL A 93 -32.57 0.64 24.14
CA VAL A 93 -31.98 0.76 25.48
C VAL A 93 -32.02 2.21 25.97
N GLY A 94 -32.51 3.15 25.17
CA GLY A 94 -32.77 4.53 25.59
C GLY A 94 -31.51 5.37 25.74
N GLY A 95 -30.50 5.17 24.88
CA GLY A 95 -29.30 6.00 24.76
C GLY A 95 -28.44 6.04 26.03
N ILE A 96 -27.30 5.34 26.02
CA ILE A 96 -26.23 5.62 26.97
C ILE A 96 -25.45 6.82 26.42
N LEU A 97 -25.88 8.02 26.80
CA LEU A 97 -25.03 9.20 26.92
C LEU A 97 -24.46 9.24 28.33
#